data_AF-A0A1Q7QRU0-F1
#
_entry.id   AF-A0A1Q7QRU0-F1
#
_cell.length_a   1.000
_cell.length_b   1.000
_cell.length_c   1.000
_cell.angle_alpha   90.00
_cell.angle_beta   90.00
_cell.angle_gamma   90.00
#
_symmetry.space_group_name_H-M   'P 1'
#
loop_
_entity.id
_entity.type
_entity.pdbx_description
1 polymer ?
#
loop_
_entity_poly.entity_id
_entity_poly.type
_entity_poly.pdbx_seq_one_letter_code
_entity_poly.pdbx_strand_id
1 'polypeptide(L)'
;MDGVRPRQAWLTFAMARHVAVDLCQVLDTPPQSPARDRLSADDLRRLRGVLHEAGVVLRTGDEADRKLVELRRSYEPYVAALARGLLLTLPPWLPSAGAKDNWQKSAWL
;
A
#
# COMPACT_ATOMS: atom_id res chain seq x y z
N MET A 1 -3.98 -16.47 13.87
CA MET A 1 -3.22 -15.20 13.78
C MET A 1 -2.90 -14.80 15.19
N ASP A 2 -1.78 -15.29 15.73
CA ASP A 2 -1.30 -14.82 17.03
C ASP A 2 -0.47 -13.54 16.78
N GLY A 3 -0.79 -12.45 17.47
CA GLY A 3 -0.07 -11.17 17.37
C GLY A 3 -0.65 -10.11 16.41
N VAL A 4 -1.48 -10.46 15.42
CA VAL A 4 -2.17 -9.47 14.58
C VAL A 4 -3.45 -9.02 15.27
N ARG A 5 -3.57 -7.73 15.59
CA ARG A 5 -4.80 -7.12 16.14
C ARG A 5 -5.68 -6.62 14.99
N PRO A 6 -6.70 -7.37 14.51
CA PRO A 6 -7.37 -7.06 13.24
C PRO A 6 -8.12 -5.72 13.28
N ARG A 7 -8.71 -5.39 14.43
CA ARG A 7 -9.36 -4.10 14.66
C ARG A 7 -8.37 -2.93 14.53
N GLN A 8 -7.17 -3.07 15.10
CA GLN A 8 -6.15 -2.03 15.01
C GLN A 8 -5.70 -1.86 13.55
N ALA A 9 -5.38 -2.96 12.86
CA ALA A 9 -4.96 -2.91 11.45
C ALA A 9 -6.03 -2.23 10.56
N TRP A 10 -7.31 -2.57 10.78
CA TRP A 10 -8.42 -1.92 10.08
C TRP A 10 -8.52 -0.42 10.37
N LEU A 11 -8.41 -0.01 11.63
CA LEU A 11 -8.44 1.41 12.01
C LEU A 11 -7.26 2.18 11.41
N THR A 12 -6.05 1.62 11.46
CA THR A 12 -4.87 2.23 10.83
C THR A 12 -5.05 2.39 9.33
N PHE A 13 -5.60 1.38 8.64
CA PHE A 13 -5.94 1.48 7.23
C PHE A 13 -6.97 2.59 6.96
N ALA A 14 -8.05 2.65 7.74
CA ALA A 14 -9.09 3.65 7.60
C ALA A 14 -8.54 5.07 7.80
N MET A 15 -7.73 5.28 8.83
CA MET A 15 -7.05 6.55 9.09
C MET A 15 -6.15 6.97 7.92
N ALA A 16 -5.28 6.07 7.43
CA ALA A 16 -4.38 6.37 6.32
C ALA A 16 -5.13 6.70 5.03
N ARG A 17 -6.23 5.98 4.76
CA ARG A 17 -7.12 6.29 3.64
C ARG A 17 -7.72 7.68 3.76
N HIS A 18 -8.24 8.06 4.94
CA HIS A 18 -8.78 9.40 5.17
C HIS A 18 -7.74 10.49 4.95
N VAL A 19 -6.53 10.32 5.49
CA VAL A 19 -5.42 11.26 5.26
C VAL A 19 -5.14 11.46 3.77
N ALA A 20 -5.13 10.38 2.97
CA ALA A 20 -4.93 10.51 1.52
C ALA A 20 -6.05 11.31 0.82
N VAL A 21 -7.31 11.14 1.27
CA VAL A 21 -8.45 11.92 0.77
C VAL A 21 -8.32 13.39 1.15
N ASP A 22 -8.03 13.67 2.42
CA ASP A 22 -7.94 15.04 2.94
C ASP A 22 -6.78 15.80 2.27
N LEU A 23 -5.63 15.15 2.06
CA LEU A 23 -4.52 15.74 1.32
C LEU A 23 -4.89 16.08 -0.13
N CYS A 24 -5.64 15.21 -0.82
CA CYS A 24 -6.14 15.51 -2.15
C CYS A 24 -7.07 16.74 -2.15
N GLN A 25 -7.91 16.90 -1.13
CA GLN A 25 -8.81 18.07 -1.02
C GLN A 25 -8.02 19.36 -0.74
N VAL A 26 -7.08 19.34 0.20
CA VAL A 26 -6.26 20.51 0.55
C VAL A 26 -5.38 20.97 -0.61
N LEU A 27 -4.85 20.02 -1.38
CA LEU A 27 -3.96 20.29 -2.51
C LEU A 27 -4.68 20.41 -3.86
N ASP A 28 -6.02 20.49 -3.86
CA ASP A 28 -6.86 20.54 -5.07
C ASP A 28 -6.44 19.51 -6.15
N THR A 29 -6.15 18.30 -5.69
CA THR A 29 -5.59 17.22 -6.51
C THR A 29 -6.66 16.13 -6.70
N PRO A 30 -7.44 16.17 -7.79
CA PRO A 30 -8.53 15.21 -7.99
C PRO A 30 -7.98 13.78 -8.11
N PRO A 31 -8.62 12.77 -7.48
CA PRO A 31 -8.18 11.39 -7.55
C PRO A 31 -8.21 10.89 -9.00
N GLN A 32 -7.15 10.20 -9.42
CA GLN A 32 -7.12 9.62 -10.76
C GLN A 32 -6.57 8.21 -10.68
N SER A 33 -7.30 7.29 -11.31
CA SER A 33 -6.94 5.88 -11.36
C SER A 33 -5.49 5.69 -11.80
N PRO A 34 -4.75 4.78 -11.15
CA PRO A 34 -3.41 4.41 -11.62
C PRO A 34 -3.47 3.94 -13.08
N ALA A 35 -2.50 4.37 -13.89
CA ALA A 35 -2.42 3.98 -15.30
C ALA A 35 -2.17 2.47 -15.50
N ARG A 36 -1.64 1.79 -14.47
CA ARG A 36 -1.37 0.35 -14.45
C ARG A 36 -1.75 -0.23 -13.09
N ASP A 37 -2.06 -1.52 -13.09
CA ASP A 37 -2.20 -2.27 -11.84
C ASP A 37 -0.90 -2.20 -11.04
N ARG A 38 -0.97 -1.75 -9.78
CA ARG A 38 0.19 -1.59 -8.91
C ARG A 38 0.68 -2.90 -8.30
N LEU A 39 -0.16 -3.92 -8.24
CA LEU A 39 0.16 -5.21 -7.63
C LEU A 39 -0.35 -6.30 -8.56
N SER A 40 0.55 -6.72 -9.46
CA SER A 40 0.31 -7.84 -10.36
C SER A 40 0.08 -9.14 -9.59
N ALA A 41 -0.50 -10.15 -10.24
CA ALA A 41 -0.65 -11.48 -9.64
C ALA A 41 0.70 -12.07 -9.20
N ASP A 42 1.78 -11.80 -9.94
CA ASP A 42 3.13 -12.28 -9.66
C ASP A 42 3.70 -11.60 -8.42
N ASP A 43 3.55 -10.28 -8.32
CA ASP A 43 3.95 -9.52 -7.13
C ASP A 43 3.12 -9.91 -5.91
N LEU A 44 1.82 -10.21 -6.07
CA LEU A 44 0.98 -10.70 -4.96
C LEU A 44 1.47 -12.06 -4.46
N ARG A 45 1.82 -12.99 -5.36
CA ARG A 45 2.41 -14.28 -4.97
C ARG A 45 3.73 -14.08 -4.22
N ARG A 46 4.59 -13.20 -4.71
CA ARG A 46 5.88 -12.90 -4.07
C ARG A 46 5.71 -12.19 -2.72
N LEU A 47 4.78 -11.25 -2.61
CA LEU A 47 4.44 -10.58 -1.35
C LEU A 47 3.97 -11.56 -0.29
N ARG A 48 3.12 -12.53 -0.68
CA ARG A 48 2.69 -13.62 0.21
C ARG A 48 3.86 -14.48 0.67
N GLY A 49 4.80 -14.81 -0.23
CA GLY A 49 6.02 -15.54 0.10
C GLY A 49 6.88 -14.81 1.15
N VAL A 50 7.19 -13.54 0.92
CA VAL A 50 7.98 -12.72 1.84
C VAL A 50 7.31 -12.59 3.22
N LEU A 51 5.99 -12.38 3.25
CA LEU A 51 5.25 -12.30 4.51
C LEU A 51 5.21 -13.65 5.23
N HIS A 52 5.05 -14.74 4.49
CA HIS A 52 5.08 -16.09 5.06
C HIS A 52 6.45 -16.42 5.68
N GLU A 53 7.56 -16.09 5.00
CA GLU A 53 8.92 -16.23 5.54
C GLU A 53 9.12 -15.40 6.83
N ALA A 54 8.46 -14.25 6.93
CA ALA A 54 8.44 -13.41 8.13
C ALA A 54 7.45 -13.88 9.21
N GLY A 55 6.82 -15.05 9.07
CA GLY A 55 5.85 -15.60 10.02
C GLY A 55 4.44 -15.01 9.91
N VAL A 56 4.17 -14.19 8.91
CA VAL A 56 2.86 -13.59 8.63
C VAL A 56 2.14 -14.40 7.55
N VAL A 57 1.28 -15.32 7.98
CA VAL A 57 0.48 -16.14 7.06
C VAL A 57 -0.79 -15.39 6.65
N LEU A 58 -0.88 -15.03 5.38
CA LEU A 58 -2.07 -14.38 4.80
C LEU A 58 -3.10 -15.40 4.31
N ARG A 59 -4.37 -15.00 4.33
CA ARG A 59 -5.43 -15.76 3.64
C ARG A 59 -5.18 -15.76 2.13
N THR A 60 -5.42 -16.91 1.52
CA THR A 60 -5.28 -17.15 0.08
C THR A 60 -6.63 -17.49 -0.55
N GLY A 61 -6.69 -17.46 -1.88
CA GLY A 61 -7.89 -17.77 -2.65
C GLY A 61 -8.65 -16.53 -3.12
N ASP A 62 -9.58 -16.75 -4.05
CA ASP A 62 -10.21 -15.68 -4.82
C ASP A 62 -10.94 -14.65 -3.94
N GLU A 63 -11.55 -15.07 -2.84
CA GLU A 63 -12.25 -14.15 -1.93
C GLU A 63 -11.27 -13.16 -1.29
N ALA A 64 -10.11 -13.65 -0.83
CA ALA A 64 -9.08 -12.81 -0.25
C ALA A 64 -8.48 -11.85 -1.28
N ASP A 65 -8.28 -12.31 -2.52
CA ASP A 65 -7.76 -11.51 -3.62
C ASP A 65 -8.75 -10.41 -4.02
N ARG A 66 -10.05 -10.75 -4.15
CA ARG A 66 -11.12 -9.78 -4.39
C ARG A 66 -11.17 -8.74 -3.27
N LYS A 67 -11.07 -9.18 -2.01
CA LYS A 67 -11.09 -8.24 -0.87
C LYS A 67 -9.93 -7.27 -0.91
N LEU A 68 -8.72 -7.74 -1.25
CA LEU A 68 -7.56 -6.88 -1.41
C LEU A 68 -7.76 -5.86 -2.53
N VAL A 69 -8.33 -6.27 -3.67
CA VAL A 69 -8.65 -5.36 -4.78
C VAL A 69 -9.65 -4.27 -4.35
N GLU A 70 -10.71 -4.62 -3.61
CA GLU A 70 -11.66 -3.63 -3.07
C GLU A 70 -10.98 -2.60 -2.17
N LEU A 71 -10.12 -3.06 -1.25
CA LEU A 71 -9.38 -2.16 -0.37
C LEU A 71 -8.48 -1.24 -1.18
N ARG A 72 -7.75 -1.76 -2.16
CA ARG A 72 -6.87 -0.99 -3.05
C ARG A 72 -7.64 0.07 -3.85
N ARG A 73 -8.79 -0.29 -4.45
CA ARG A 73 -9.66 0.65 -5.17
C ARG A 73 -10.13 1.82 -4.31
N SER A 74 -10.25 1.63 -2.99
CA SER A 74 -10.72 2.66 -2.07
C SER A 74 -9.72 3.78 -1.79
N TYR A 75 -8.41 3.58 -2.06
CA TYR A 75 -7.35 4.55 -1.75
C TYR A 75 -6.36 4.81 -2.90
N GLU A 76 -6.12 3.85 -3.80
CA GLU A 76 -5.09 3.96 -4.84
C GLU A 76 -5.21 5.18 -5.75
N PRO A 77 -6.43 5.61 -6.16
CA PRO A 77 -6.58 6.83 -6.98
C PRO A 77 -6.08 8.12 -6.29
N TYR A 78 -6.21 8.22 -4.97
CA TYR A 78 -5.78 9.37 -4.19
C TYR A 78 -4.25 9.43 -4.09
N VAL A 79 -3.63 8.32 -3.66
CA VAL A 79 -2.17 8.26 -3.54
C VAL A 79 -1.46 8.39 -4.89
N ALA A 80 -2.07 7.91 -5.97
CA ALA A 80 -1.53 8.10 -7.32
C ALA A 80 -1.60 9.56 -7.77
N ALA A 81 -2.68 10.28 -7.45
CA ALA A 81 -2.82 11.69 -7.76
C ALA A 81 -1.85 12.54 -6.93
N LEU A 82 -1.73 12.27 -5.64
CA LEU A 82 -0.75 12.92 -4.75
C LEU A 82 0.68 12.72 -5.24
N ALA A 83 1.05 11.50 -5.63
CA ALA A 83 2.39 11.22 -6.16
C ALA A 83 2.69 12.06 -7.41
N ARG A 84 1.72 12.18 -8.33
CA ARG A 84 1.87 13.04 -9.51
C ARG A 84 1.98 14.53 -9.15
N GLY A 85 1.08 15.03 -8.30
CA GLY A 85 1.06 16.44 -7.90
C GLY A 85 2.30 16.88 -7.13
N LEU A 86 2.85 15.99 -6.29
CA LEU A 86 4.04 16.24 -5.49
C LEU A 86 5.35 15.85 -6.19
N LEU A 87 5.30 15.43 -7.46
CA LEU A 87 6.46 14.94 -8.22
C LEU A 87 7.21 13.79 -7.51
N LEU A 88 6.47 12.94 -6.79
CA LEU A 88 7.00 11.78 -6.10
C LEU A 88 6.81 10.51 -6.93
N THR A 89 7.78 9.60 -6.84
CA THR A 89 7.60 8.24 -7.34
C THR A 89 6.88 7.40 -6.28
N LEU A 90 5.68 6.93 -6.61
CA LEU A 90 4.95 6.03 -5.73
C LEU A 90 5.69 4.68 -5.65
N PRO A 91 6.10 4.22 -4.45
CA PRO A 91 6.89 3.01 -4.33
C PRO A 91 6.14 1.76 -4.81
N PRO A 92 6.86 0.75 -5.34
CA PRO A 92 6.28 -0.57 -5.60
C PRO A 92 5.88 -1.24 -4.28
N TRP A 93 5.04 -2.28 -4.37
CA TRP A 93 4.62 -3.07 -3.20
C TRP A 93 5.75 -3.91 -2.60
N LEU A 94 6.69 -4.33 -3.45
CA LEU A 94 7.87 -5.07 -3.05
C LEU A 94 9.10 -4.17 -3.22
N PRO A 95 10.02 -4.14 -2.24
CA PRO A 95 11.26 -3.40 -2.39
C PRO A 95 12.06 -3.93 -3.58
N SER A 96 12.71 -3.02 -4.31
CA SER A 96 13.74 -3.40 -5.27
C SER A 96 14.89 -4.12 -4.54
N ALA A 97 15.57 -5.04 -5.23
CA ALA A 97 16.71 -5.74 -4.65
C ALA A 97 17.75 -4.74 -4.12
N GLY A 98 18.18 -4.90 -2.86
CA GLY A 98 19.13 -3.99 -2.21
C GLY A 98 18.57 -2.64 -1.74
N ALA A 99 17.25 -2.42 -1.80
CA ALA A 99 16.65 -1.22 -1.26
C ALA A 99 16.85 -1.14 0.26
N LYS A 100 17.53 -0.10 0.73
CA LYS A 100 17.59 0.27 2.15
C LYS A 100 16.31 0.99 2.55
N ASP A 101 15.83 0.71 3.76
CA ASP A 101 14.66 1.41 4.31
C ASP A 101 14.92 2.92 4.41
N ASN A 102 13.88 3.74 4.32
CA ASN A 102 14.03 5.19 4.41
C ASN A 102 14.65 5.65 5.74
N TRP A 103 14.43 4.94 6.84
CA TRP A 103 15.08 5.24 8.13
C TRP A 103 16.58 4.94 8.13
N GLN A 104 17.05 4.03 7.27
CA GLN A 104 18.49 3.76 7.06
C GLN A 104 19.17 4.77 6.14
N LYS A 105 18.41 5.71 5.57
CA LYS A 105 18.88 6.76 4.67
C LYS A 105 18.67 8.17 5.21
N SER A 106 18.19 8.34 6.44
CA SER A 106 17.97 9.68 6.96
C SER A 106 19.32 10.40 7.10
N ALA A 107 19.35 11.67 6.69
CA ALA A 107 20.51 12.54 6.89
C ALA A 107 20.68 12.98 8.36
N TRP A 108 19.85 12.46 9.26
CA TRP A 108 19.69 12.87 10.65
C TRP A 108 19.87 11.67 11.58
N LEU A 109 20.93 10.90 11.36
CA LEU A 109 21.49 9.93 12.31
C LEU A 109 22.65 10.57 13.07
#